data_AF-A0A403QQG6-F1
#
_entry.id   AF-A0A403QQG6-F1
#
_cell.length_a   1.000
_cell.length_b   1.000
_cell.length_c   1.000
_cell.angle_alpha   90.00
_cell.angle_beta   90.00
_cell.angle_gamma   90.00
#
_symmetry.space_group_name_H-M   'P 1'
#
loop_
_entity.id
_entity.type
_entity.pdbx_description
1 polymer ?
#
loop_
_entity_poly.entity_id
_entity_poly.type
_entity_poly.pdbx_seq_one_letter_code
_entity_poly.pdbx_strand_id
1 'polypeptide(L)'
;NAGLHMLTDVSTDRNIVLRGDARRHIIIQNEDGSVRAYIYKDKGGDGIRINNGVDGTGDFVFNKNGEFYSPAALRAGGAAVATDGNVYGSIWGGWLNDWLNNNLSRKNTASLATNGWFKDASTGLIIQWGITGGNLNKAVVNLPIPFPNAGLWSLGWVSGT
;
A
#
# COMPACT_ATOMS: atom_id res chain seq x y z
N ASN A 1 27.93 -46.81 -4.85
CA ASN A 1 29.14 -46.13 -5.35
C ASN A 1 29.49 -45.03 -4.35
N ALA A 2 30.46 -45.31 -3.49
CA ALA A 2 30.81 -44.54 -2.30
C ALA A 2 31.71 -43.35 -2.67
N GLY A 3 31.11 -42.30 -3.24
CA GLY A 3 31.80 -41.04 -3.51
C GLY A 3 31.91 -40.21 -2.24
N LEU A 4 33.15 -39.93 -1.81
CA LEU A 4 33.59 -38.93 -0.83
C LEU A 4 32.49 -38.35 0.10
N HIS A 5 32.29 -39.01 1.24
CA HIS A 5 31.57 -38.50 2.40
C HIS A 5 32.39 -37.29 2.94
N MET A 6 31.82 -36.09 3.03
CA MET A 6 32.58 -34.88 3.41
C MET A 6 33.38 -35.10 4.71
N LEU A 7 34.66 -34.70 4.68
CA LEU A 7 35.65 -34.80 5.76
C LEU A 7 35.09 -34.24 7.08
N THR A 8 35.61 -34.72 8.21
CA THR A 8 35.11 -34.66 9.61
C THR A 8 34.96 -33.25 10.25
N ASP A 9 34.50 -32.27 9.47
CA ASP A 9 33.66 -31.11 9.82
C ASP A 9 34.13 -29.90 8.99
N VAL A 10 33.71 -29.87 7.72
CA VAL A 10 33.85 -28.81 6.69
C VAL A 10 34.76 -27.61 7.07
N SER A 11 36.00 -27.60 6.56
CA SER A 11 36.85 -26.40 6.51
C SER A 11 37.04 -25.95 5.06
N THR A 12 36.70 -24.70 4.76
CA THR A 12 36.96 -24.06 3.46
C THR A 12 37.83 -22.84 3.67
N ASP A 13 39.03 -22.81 3.09
CA ASP A 13 40.01 -21.71 3.23
C ASP A 13 39.37 -20.34 2.92
N ARG A 14 38.34 -20.31 2.05
CA ARG A 14 37.50 -19.13 1.76
C ARG A 14 36.02 -19.43 1.41
N ASN A 15 35.73 -20.42 0.56
CA ASN A 15 34.41 -20.60 -0.06
C ASN A 15 33.92 -22.07 -0.12
N ILE A 16 32.61 -22.28 -0.03
CA ILE A 16 31.92 -23.52 -0.45
C ILE A 16 31.34 -23.32 -1.86
N VAL A 17 31.67 -24.20 -2.80
CA VAL A 17 31.23 -24.09 -4.21
C VAL A 17 30.39 -25.28 -4.64
N LEU A 18 29.13 -25.02 -5.00
CA LEU A 18 28.24 -25.98 -5.65
C LEU A 18 28.24 -25.72 -7.16
N ARG A 19 28.68 -26.68 -7.97
CA ARG A 19 28.79 -26.52 -9.44
C ARG A 19 27.69 -27.29 -10.17
N GLY A 20 27.15 -26.66 -11.21
CA GLY A 20 26.14 -27.23 -12.09
C GLY A 20 25.10 -26.18 -12.48
N ASP A 21 24.51 -26.36 -13.66
CA ASP A 21 23.46 -25.45 -14.18
C ASP A 21 22.07 -25.74 -13.57
N ALA A 22 21.86 -26.98 -13.09
CA ALA A 22 20.65 -27.36 -12.39
C ALA A 22 20.58 -26.73 -11.00
N ARG A 23 19.36 -26.52 -10.48
CA ARG A 23 19.13 -26.01 -9.12
C ARG A 23 19.94 -26.81 -8.10
N ARG A 24 20.68 -26.09 -7.26
CA ARG A 24 21.41 -26.64 -6.13
C ARG A 24 20.86 -26.05 -4.85
N HIS A 25 20.76 -26.88 -3.83
CA HIS A 25 20.18 -26.51 -2.54
C HIS A 25 21.22 -26.68 -1.43
N ILE A 26 21.15 -25.80 -0.45
CA ILE A 26 21.50 -26.13 0.94
C ILE A 26 20.20 -26.61 1.59
N ILE A 27 20.21 -27.79 2.21
CA ILE A 27 19.02 -28.50 2.70
C ILE A 27 19.17 -28.78 4.19
N ILE A 28 18.13 -28.47 4.97
CA ILE A 28 17.94 -28.99 6.32
C ILE A 28 16.83 -30.02 6.26
N GLN A 29 17.13 -31.27 6.62
CA GLN A 29 16.22 -32.39 6.48
C GLN A 29 15.83 -32.96 7.85
N ASN A 30 14.63 -33.53 7.93
CA ASN A 30 14.21 -34.42 9.01
C ASN A 30 14.82 -35.80 8.84
N GLU A 31 14.82 -36.60 9.91
CA GLU A 31 15.30 -37.99 9.88
C GLU A 31 14.46 -38.87 8.92
N ASP A 32 13.18 -38.55 8.74
CA ASP A 32 12.26 -39.25 7.82
C ASP A 32 12.48 -38.90 6.33
N GLY A 33 13.42 -38.00 6.03
CA GLY A 33 13.70 -37.55 4.66
C GLY A 33 12.85 -36.39 4.16
N SER A 34 11.90 -35.87 4.95
CA SER A 34 11.21 -34.62 4.61
C SER A 34 12.13 -33.41 4.82
N VAL A 35 12.01 -32.37 3.98
CA VAL A 35 12.88 -31.18 4.06
C VAL A 35 12.24 -30.08 4.88
N ARG A 36 12.94 -29.58 5.89
CA ARG A 36 12.53 -28.46 6.75
C ARG A 36 12.97 -27.08 6.28
N ALA A 37 14.01 -27.01 5.44
CA ALA A 37 14.42 -25.74 4.84
C ALA A 37 15.20 -25.94 3.55
N TYR A 38 15.01 -25.00 2.63
CA TYR A 38 15.81 -24.86 1.42
C TYR A 38 16.42 -23.46 1.32
N ILE A 39 17.68 -23.39 0.88
CA ILE A 39 18.29 -22.18 0.32
C ILE A 39 18.79 -22.52 -1.07
N TYR A 40 18.32 -21.81 -2.10
CA TYR A 40 18.70 -22.11 -3.49
C TYR A 40 18.59 -20.92 -4.44
N LYS A 41 19.11 -21.10 -5.65
CA LYS A 41 18.92 -20.21 -6.79
C LYS A 41 18.92 -21.01 -8.10
N ASP A 42 18.11 -20.57 -9.04
CA ASP A 42 18.08 -21.11 -10.40
C ASP A 42 18.96 -20.32 -11.36
N LYS A 43 19.55 -21.03 -12.32
CA LYS A 43 20.18 -20.41 -13.49
C LYS A 43 19.12 -19.63 -14.28
N GLY A 44 19.34 -18.32 -14.44
CA GLY A 44 18.38 -17.43 -15.11
C GLY A 44 17.14 -17.06 -14.27
N GLY A 45 16.99 -17.61 -13.06
CA GLY A 45 15.86 -17.35 -12.18
C GLY A 45 15.79 -15.90 -11.65
N ASP A 46 14.75 -15.64 -10.86
CA ASP A 46 14.42 -14.32 -10.34
C ASP A 46 15.29 -13.87 -9.16
N GLY A 47 15.71 -14.78 -8.29
CA GLY A 47 16.43 -14.39 -7.08
C GLY A 47 17.13 -15.55 -6.36
N ILE A 48 17.62 -15.27 -5.15
CA ILE A 48 17.98 -16.28 -4.16
C ILE A 48 16.71 -16.54 -3.34
N ARG A 49 16.37 -17.81 -3.12
CA ARG A 49 15.15 -18.25 -2.43
C ARG A 49 15.48 -18.94 -1.12
N ILE A 50 14.69 -18.64 -0.09
CA ILE A 50 14.75 -19.25 1.24
C ILE A 50 13.33 -19.64 1.66
N ASN A 51 13.12 -20.87 2.13
CA ASN A 51 11.83 -21.33 2.63
C ASN A 51 11.97 -22.40 3.72
N ASN A 52 10.85 -22.72 4.35
CA ASN A 52 10.75 -23.68 5.45
C ASN A 52 10.29 -25.08 4.98
N GLY A 53 10.54 -25.44 3.71
CA GLY A 53 10.24 -26.78 3.18
C GLY A 53 8.81 -27.24 3.45
N VAL A 54 8.65 -28.38 4.12
CA VAL A 54 7.34 -28.95 4.51
C VAL A 54 6.68 -28.23 5.69
N ASP A 55 7.45 -27.46 6.48
CA ASP A 55 7.00 -26.79 7.71
C ASP A 55 6.49 -25.36 7.46
N GLY A 56 6.43 -24.89 6.21
CA GLY A 56 5.93 -23.56 5.90
C GLY A 56 5.42 -23.39 4.48
N THR A 57 5.06 -22.16 4.16
CA THR A 57 4.45 -21.80 2.87
C THR A 57 5.17 -20.63 2.23
N GLY A 58 5.43 -20.75 0.93
CA GLY A 58 6.02 -19.70 0.11
C GLY A 58 7.53 -19.53 0.29
N ASP A 59 8.12 -18.78 -0.63
CA ASP A 59 9.54 -18.46 -0.62
C ASP A 59 9.74 -16.99 -0.27
N PHE A 60 10.71 -16.71 0.60
CA PHE A 60 11.33 -15.40 0.67
C PHE A 60 12.33 -15.29 -0.48
N VAL A 61 12.27 -14.19 -1.24
CA VAL A 61 13.11 -14.02 -2.43
C VAL A 61 13.93 -12.73 -2.33
N PHE A 62 15.24 -12.86 -2.42
CA PHE A 62 16.15 -11.75 -2.71
C PHE A 62 16.29 -11.67 -4.23
N ASN A 63 15.49 -10.82 -4.86
CA ASN A 63 15.39 -10.73 -6.32
C ASN A 63 16.64 -10.08 -6.94
N LYS A 64 16.95 -10.48 -8.17
CA LYS A 64 18.08 -9.95 -8.96
C LYS A 64 17.93 -8.48 -9.34
N ASN A 65 16.71 -7.94 -9.26
CA ASN A 65 16.41 -6.53 -9.46
C ASN A 65 16.61 -5.69 -8.17
N GLY A 66 17.07 -6.29 -7.08
CA GLY A 66 17.32 -5.61 -5.81
C GLY A 66 16.12 -5.60 -4.84
N GLU A 67 14.98 -6.18 -5.22
CA GLU A 67 13.81 -6.27 -4.35
C GLU A 67 13.89 -7.44 -3.36
N PHE A 68 13.27 -7.26 -2.19
CA PHE A 68 12.96 -8.35 -1.28
C PHE A 68 11.47 -8.68 -1.38
N TYR A 69 11.15 -9.94 -1.66
CA TYR A 69 9.78 -10.44 -1.63
C TYR A 69 9.56 -11.28 -0.37
N SER A 70 8.52 -10.92 0.38
CA SER A 70 7.96 -11.76 1.43
C SER A 70 6.59 -12.29 0.97
N PRO A 71 6.28 -13.59 1.17
CA PRO A 71 5.00 -14.16 0.78
C PRO A 71 3.83 -13.67 1.66
N ALA A 72 4.12 -12.93 2.73
CA ALA A 72 3.14 -12.41 3.68
C ALA A 72 3.56 -11.02 4.19
N ALA A 73 2.96 -10.57 5.29
CA ALA A 73 3.27 -9.27 5.89
C ALA A 73 4.75 -9.16 6.31
N LEU A 74 5.35 -8.00 6.06
CA LEU A 74 6.68 -7.67 6.57
C LEU A 74 6.54 -7.17 8.01
N ARG A 75 7.25 -7.79 8.95
CA ARG A 75 7.23 -7.43 10.39
C ARG A 75 8.52 -6.71 10.76
N ALA A 76 8.40 -5.58 11.45
CA ALA A 76 9.52 -4.80 12.00
C ALA A 76 9.23 -4.48 13.48
N GLY A 77 9.69 -5.36 14.37
CA GLY A 77 9.27 -5.34 15.78
C GLY A 77 7.75 -5.48 15.88
N GLY A 78 7.10 -4.57 16.60
CA GLY A 78 5.64 -4.53 16.73
C GLY A 78 4.90 -3.97 15.51
N ALA A 79 5.60 -3.40 14.53
CA ALA A 79 5.00 -2.83 13.33
C ALA A 79 4.88 -3.87 12.20
N ALA A 80 3.96 -3.63 11.26
CA ALA A 80 3.80 -4.48 10.08
C ALA A 80 3.43 -3.68 8.83
N VAL A 81 3.92 -4.12 7.67
CA VAL A 81 3.38 -3.78 6.35
C VAL A 81 2.54 -4.97 5.89
N ALA A 82 1.24 -4.77 5.75
CA ALA A 82 0.30 -5.80 5.33
C ALA A 82 0.28 -5.98 3.81
N THR A 83 -0.26 -7.11 3.35
CA THR A 83 -0.31 -7.48 1.93
C THR A 83 -1.28 -6.64 1.11
N ASP A 84 -2.19 -5.91 1.75
CA ASP A 84 -3.11 -4.94 1.14
C ASP A 84 -2.51 -3.52 1.05
N GLY A 85 -1.26 -3.34 1.48
CA GLY A 85 -0.58 -2.04 1.53
C GLY A 85 -0.85 -1.22 2.80
N ASN A 86 -1.63 -1.75 3.75
CA ASN A 86 -1.84 -1.08 5.03
C ASN A 86 -0.60 -1.20 5.95
N VAL A 87 -0.50 -0.30 6.92
CA VAL A 87 0.59 -0.28 7.91
C VAL A 87 0.01 -0.36 9.31
N TYR A 88 0.45 -1.35 10.08
CA TYR A 88 0.12 -1.48 11.50
C TYR A 88 1.26 -0.93 12.35
N GLY A 89 0.92 -0.20 13.41
CA GLY A 89 1.90 0.21 14.42
C GLY A 89 1.27 0.92 15.60
N SER A 90 1.95 0.88 16.75
CA SER A 90 1.51 1.55 17.98
C SER A 90 1.40 3.07 17.82
N ILE A 91 2.21 3.68 16.94
CA ILE A 91 2.13 5.12 16.64
C ILE A 91 0.79 5.53 15.99
N TRP A 92 0.13 4.61 15.29
CA TRP A 92 -1.20 4.80 14.71
C TRP A 92 -2.33 4.36 15.65
N GLY A 93 -1.99 3.76 16.80
CA GLY A 93 -2.97 3.08 17.67
C GLY A 93 -3.60 1.84 17.04
N GLY A 94 -2.98 1.27 16.00
CA GLY A 94 -3.56 0.19 15.20
C GLY A 94 -3.17 0.30 13.72
N TRP A 95 -4.17 0.21 12.84
CA TRP A 95 -3.99 0.33 11.39
C TRP A 95 -3.99 1.79 10.92
N LEU A 96 -3.10 2.10 9.97
CA LEU A 96 -2.95 3.44 9.41
C LEU A 96 -4.22 3.94 8.72
N ASN A 97 -4.95 3.07 7.99
CA ASN A 97 -6.20 3.46 7.33
C ASN A 97 -7.27 3.96 8.34
N ASP A 98 -7.41 3.30 9.49
CA ASP A 98 -8.33 3.71 10.55
C ASP A 98 -7.89 5.04 11.15
N TRP A 99 -6.59 5.21 11.40
CA TRP A 99 -6.04 6.48 11.85
C TRP A 99 -6.33 7.61 10.86
N LEU A 100 -6.12 7.41 9.56
CA LEU A 100 -6.39 8.40 8.52
C LEU A 100 -7.88 8.78 8.48
N ASN A 101 -8.77 7.79 8.51
CA ASN A 101 -10.22 8.00 8.47
C ASN A 101 -10.75 8.75 9.70
N ASN A 102 -10.14 8.54 10.86
CA ASN A 102 -10.57 9.17 12.10
C ASN A 102 -9.95 10.55 12.36
N ASN A 103 -8.77 10.83 11.78
CA ASN A 103 -8.02 12.06 12.07
C ASN A 103 -7.99 13.08 10.93
N LEU A 104 -8.27 12.68 9.68
CA LEU A 104 -8.22 13.57 8.53
C LEU A 104 -9.61 13.78 7.91
N SER A 105 -9.94 15.04 7.65
CA SER A 105 -11.14 15.40 6.88
C SER A 105 -11.03 14.98 5.42
N ARG A 106 -12.16 14.57 4.83
CA ARG A 106 -12.26 14.36 3.38
C ARG A 106 -11.96 15.66 2.63
N LYS A 107 -11.40 15.55 1.42
CA LYS A 107 -11.14 16.72 0.56
C LYS A 107 -12.45 17.40 0.13
N ASN A 108 -12.43 18.71 0.18
CA ASN A 108 -13.52 19.58 -0.29
C ASN A 108 -13.63 19.54 -1.82
N THR A 109 -14.83 19.77 -2.35
CA THR A 109 -15.11 19.75 -3.80
C THR A 109 -15.63 21.10 -4.27
N ALA A 110 -15.39 21.45 -5.54
CA ALA A 110 -15.86 22.72 -6.10
C ALA A 110 -16.09 22.63 -7.61
N SER A 111 -16.99 23.48 -8.11
CA SER A 111 -17.10 23.89 -9.51
C SER A 111 -16.67 25.36 -9.61
N LEU A 112 -15.59 25.62 -10.36
CA LEU A 112 -15.04 26.97 -10.56
C LEU A 112 -15.66 27.72 -11.75
N ALA A 113 -16.84 27.28 -12.21
CA ALA A 113 -17.57 27.95 -13.28
C ALA A 113 -18.04 29.36 -12.85
N THR A 114 -18.42 30.18 -13.83
CA THR A 114 -19.03 31.51 -13.61
C THR A 114 -20.21 31.46 -12.65
N ASN A 115 -21.04 30.42 -12.78
CA ASN A 115 -22.05 30.05 -11.80
C ASN A 115 -21.57 28.75 -11.14
N GLY A 116 -20.87 28.88 -10.02
CA GLY A 116 -20.07 27.82 -9.41
C GLY A 116 -20.40 27.60 -7.94
N TRP A 117 -19.72 26.63 -7.35
CA TRP A 117 -19.94 26.25 -5.97
C TRP A 117 -18.69 25.64 -5.34
N PHE A 118 -18.64 25.67 -4.02
CA PHE A 118 -17.68 25.00 -3.17
C PHE A 118 -18.47 24.21 -2.09
N LYS A 119 -18.05 22.99 -1.82
CA LYS A 119 -18.64 22.11 -0.81
C LYS A 119 -17.55 21.59 0.11
N ASP A 120 -17.67 21.92 1.39
CA ASP A 120 -16.85 21.36 2.44
C ASP A 120 -17.31 19.92 2.74
N ALA A 121 -16.39 18.96 2.63
CA ALA A 121 -16.70 17.55 2.82
C ALA A 121 -16.72 17.12 4.29
N SER A 122 -16.17 17.96 5.19
CA SER A 122 -16.12 17.67 6.63
C SER A 122 -17.40 18.10 7.37
N THR A 123 -17.95 19.26 7.00
CA THR A 123 -19.14 19.86 7.63
C THR A 123 -20.38 19.81 6.75
N GLY A 124 -20.21 19.63 5.44
CA GLY A 124 -21.29 19.73 4.46
C GLY A 124 -21.66 21.16 4.08
N LEU A 125 -20.93 22.19 4.53
CA LEU A 125 -21.15 23.58 4.15
C LEU A 125 -21.03 23.74 2.62
N ILE A 126 -22.03 24.38 2.01
CA ILE A 126 -22.04 24.71 0.58
C ILE A 126 -22.03 26.22 0.42
N ILE A 127 -21.06 26.74 -0.33
CA ILE A 127 -20.99 28.12 -0.79
C ILE A 127 -21.23 28.11 -2.29
N GLN A 128 -22.16 28.92 -2.79
CA GLN A 128 -22.46 28.99 -4.22
C GLN A 128 -22.39 30.44 -4.69
N TRP A 129 -21.98 30.64 -5.93
CA TRP A 129 -21.95 31.95 -6.58
C TRP A 129 -22.55 31.85 -7.97
N GLY A 130 -23.07 32.97 -8.46
CA GLY A 130 -23.52 33.08 -9.83
C GLY A 130 -24.03 34.46 -10.15
N ILE A 131 -24.13 34.72 -11.44
CA ILE A 131 -24.63 35.96 -12.02
C ILE A 131 -25.84 35.67 -12.91
N THR A 132 -26.77 36.62 -12.96
CA THR A 132 -27.91 36.61 -13.87
C THR A 132 -28.18 38.04 -14.34
N GLY A 133 -28.85 38.19 -15.48
CA GLY A 133 -29.40 39.49 -15.88
C GLY A 133 -30.49 39.90 -14.88
N GLY A 134 -30.33 41.07 -14.27
CA GLY A 134 -31.25 41.59 -13.26
C GLY A 134 -31.93 42.88 -13.69
N ASN A 135 -33.16 43.09 -13.20
CA ASN A 135 -33.87 44.36 -13.29
C ASN A 135 -33.89 45.00 -11.88
N LEU A 136 -34.01 46.33 -11.79
CA LEU A 136 -33.94 47.08 -10.52
C LEU A 136 -34.90 46.59 -9.41
N ASN A 137 -35.97 45.87 -9.76
CA ASN A 137 -37.02 45.47 -8.82
C ASN A 137 -36.93 44.01 -8.35
N LYS A 138 -36.47 43.08 -9.21
CA LYS A 138 -36.41 41.64 -8.90
C LYS A 138 -35.51 40.93 -9.89
N ALA A 139 -34.62 40.08 -9.38
CA ALA A 139 -33.86 39.12 -10.17
C ALA A 139 -33.96 37.73 -9.53
N VAL A 140 -33.97 36.69 -10.36
CA VAL A 140 -33.92 35.29 -9.90
C VAL A 140 -32.57 34.72 -10.30
N VAL A 141 -31.74 34.42 -9.30
CA VAL A 141 -30.46 33.73 -9.49
C VAL A 141 -30.69 32.24 -9.22
N ASN A 142 -30.54 31.41 -10.24
CA ASN A 142 -30.61 29.97 -10.05
C ASN A 142 -29.33 29.47 -9.37
N LEU A 143 -29.51 28.66 -8.33
CA LEU A 143 -28.38 28.04 -7.64
C LEU A 143 -27.70 27.00 -8.57
N PRO A 144 -26.36 26.99 -8.66
CA PRO A 144 -25.62 25.97 -9.39
C PRO A 144 -25.92 24.53 -8.98
N ILE A 145 -26.20 24.29 -7.69
CA ILE A 145 -26.67 23.02 -7.14
C ILE A 145 -27.77 23.23 -6.08
N PRO A 146 -28.71 22.28 -5.90
CA PRO A 146 -29.68 22.34 -4.81
C PRO A 146 -29.00 22.17 -3.45
N PHE A 147 -29.45 22.91 -2.44
CA PHE A 147 -29.06 22.64 -1.06
C PHE A 147 -29.76 21.36 -0.57
N PRO A 148 -29.06 20.43 0.11
CA PRO A 148 -29.67 19.20 0.63
C PRO A 148 -30.75 19.41 1.69
N ASN A 149 -30.71 20.53 2.42
CA ASN A 149 -31.68 20.87 3.47
C ASN A 149 -32.24 22.28 3.28
N ALA A 150 -31.44 23.32 3.59
CA ALA A 150 -31.83 24.73 3.44
C ALA A 150 -30.60 25.61 3.16
N GLY A 151 -30.83 26.78 2.54
CA GLY A 151 -29.82 27.84 2.42
C GLY A 151 -29.90 28.79 3.61
N LEU A 152 -28.74 29.20 4.16
CA LEU A 152 -28.68 30.05 5.36
C LEU A 152 -28.62 31.54 5.03
N TRP A 153 -27.74 31.96 4.11
CA TRP A 153 -27.51 33.36 3.76
C TRP A 153 -27.34 33.56 2.25
N SER A 154 -27.73 34.74 1.74
CA SER A 154 -27.45 35.19 0.38
C SER A 154 -26.87 36.61 0.41
N LEU A 155 -25.87 36.86 -0.45
CA LEU A 155 -25.25 38.15 -0.65
C LEU A 155 -25.25 38.44 -2.14
N GLY A 156 -25.64 39.64 -2.54
CA GLY A 156 -25.72 40.02 -3.94
C GLY A 156 -25.59 41.52 -4.12
N TRP A 157 -25.18 41.92 -5.31
CA TRP A 157 -25.13 43.30 -5.75
C TRP A 157 -25.65 43.41 -7.18
N VAL A 158 -26.21 44.56 -7.52
CA VAL A 158 -26.68 44.88 -8.87
C VAL A 158 -25.91 46.08 -9.35
N SER A 159 -25.33 46.00 -10.55
CA SER A 159 -24.71 47.15 -11.18
C SER A 159 -25.78 48.16 -11.58
N GLY A 160 -25.78 49.34 -10.96
CA GLY A 160 -26.55 50.48 -11.44
C GLY A 160 -25.90 51.00 -12.72
N THR A 161 -26.65 50.99 -13.81
CA THR A 161 -26.41 51.87 -14.97
C THR A 161 -27.32 53.07 -14.87
#